data_AF-A0A9D9VR17-F1
#
_entry.id   AF-A0A9D9VR17-F1
#
_cell.length_a   1.000
_cell.length_b   1.000
_cell.length_c   1.000
_cell.angle_alpha   90.00
_cell.angle_beta   90.00
_cell.angle_gamma   90.00
#
_symmetry.space_group_name_H-M   'P 1'
#
loop_
_entity.id
_entity.type
_entity.pdbx_description
1 polymer ?
#
loop_
_entity_poly.entity_id
_entity_poly.type
_entity_poly.pdbx_seq_one_letter_code
_entity_poly.pdbx_strand_id
1 'polypeptide(L)'
;MSRWQWVQRTQPSRFWRFASPLLALFLTVLLAMLLFVALGKDPWQGLQVFFWEPIKSGYAWGELLLKATPLLLIGLGLALCFRSNVWNIGAEGQFIAGAIAAGSVALTADADTGRWIVLPILLAGMAGGMAWAGIAAWLRDRFHASEILVSLMLVYVAEQVLGWLVG
;
A
#
# COMPACT_ATOMS: atom_id res chain seq x y z
N MET A 1 -29.37 3.65 44.09
CA MET A 1 -28.27 4.19 43.26
C MET A 1 -27.61 3.03 42.52
N SER A 2 -28.00 2.73 41.28
CA SER A 2 -27.41 1.63 40.51
C SER A 2 -26.03 2.02 39.99
N ARG A 3 -24.97 1.37 40.51
CA ARG A 3 -23.59 1.54 40.04
C ARG A 3 -23.41 0.83 38.69
N TRP A 4 -23.61 1.57 37.61
CA TRP A 4 -23.21 1.12 36.27
C TRP A 4 -21.68 1.09 36.21
N GLN A 5 -21.10 -0.10 36.09
CA GLN A 5 -19.66 -0.28 35.86
C GLN A 5 -19.47 -0.70 34.41
N TRP A 6 -18.81 0.17 33.64
CA TRP A 6 -18.45 -0.12 32.25
C TRP A 6 -17.29 -1.13 32.24
N VAL A 7 -17.60 -2.39 31.93
CA VAL A 7 -16.60 -3.46 31.79
C VAL A 7 -16.38 -3.73 30.30
N GLN A 8 -15.12 -3.85 29.87
CA GLN A 8 -14.80 -4.26 28.50
C GLN A 8 -15.38 -5.66 28.23
N ARG A 9 -16.18 -5.78 27.17
CA ARG A 9 -16.75 -7.06 26.76
C ARG A 9 -15.67 -7.87 26.04
N THR A 10 -15.37 -9.06 26.55
CA THR A 10 -14.37 -10.00 25.99
C THR A 10 -14.78 -10.60 24.65
N GLN A 11 -16.08 -10.61 24.32
CA GLN A 11 -16.56 -11.05 23.01
C GLN A 11 -17.28 -9.91 22.26
N PRO A 12 -16.90 -9.61 21.02
CA PRO A 12 -17.63 -8.67 20.19
C PRO A 12 -19.03 -9.23 19.91
N SER A 13 -20.05 -8.38 20.00
CA SER A 13 -21.42 -8.83 19.73
C SER A 13 -21.55 -9.29 18.27
N ARG A 14 -22.28 -10.39 18.04
CA ARG A 14 -22.51 -10.92 16.68
C ARG A 14 -23.13 -9.90 15.75
N PHE A 15 -24.03 -9.05 16.27
CA PHE A 15 -24.63 -7.94 15.52
C PHE A 15 -23.58 -6.91 15.09
N TRP A 16 -22.83 -6.34 16.04
CA TRP A 16 -21.82 -5.31 15.74
C TRP A 16 -20.64 -5.82 14.92
N ARG A 17 -20.38 -7.13 14.89
CA ARG A 17 -19.37 -7.73 14.01
C ARG A 17 -19.67 -7.53 12.52
N PHE A 18 -20.95 -7.54 12.14
CA PHE A 18 -21.38 -7.31 10.74
C PHE A 18 -21.92 -5.90 10.53
N ALA A 19 -22.55 -5.31 11.54
CA ALA A 19 -23.05 -3.95 11.43
C ALA A 19 -21.91 -2.95 11.29
N SER A 20 -20.78 -3.12 12.01
CA SER A 20 -19.70 -2.12 12.00
C SER A 20 -19.04 -1.91 10.63
N PRO A 21 -18.67 -2.93 9.83
CA PRO A 21 -18.06 -2.69 8.52
C PRO A 21 -19.07 -2.13 7.52
N LEU A 22 -20.34 -2.54 7.60
CA LEU A 22 -21.41 -2.01 6.76
C LEU A 22 -21.71 -0.54 7.07
N LEU A 23 -21.76 -0.17 8.35
CA LEU A 23 -21.92 1.22 8.78
C LEU A 23 -20.73 2.07 8.34
N ALA A 24 -19.51 1.56 8.50
CA ALA A 24 -18.31 2.23 8.04
C ALA A 24 -18.34 2.47 6.53
N LEU A 25 -18.68 1.45 5.73
CA LEU A 25 -18.83 1.59 4.27
C LEU A 25 -19.88 2.63 3.91
N PHE A 26 -21.05 2.57 4.53
CA PHE A 26 -22.14 3.52 4.31
C PHE A 26 -21.71 4.96 4.63
N LEU A 27 -21.09 5.18 5.79
CA LEU A 27 -20.61 6.50 6.20
C LEU A 27 -19.50 7.02 5.27
N THR A 28 -18.58 6.17 4.83
CA THR A 28 -17.53 6.54 3.88
C THR A 28 -18.12 6.98 2.54
N VAL A 29 -19.08 6.22 2.00
CA VAL A 29 -19.77 6.57 0.74
C VAL A 29 -20.56 7.87 0.91
N LEU A 30 -21.27 8.04 2.02
CA LEU A 30 -22.03 9.25 2.32
C LEU A 30 -21.11 10.48 2.38
N LEU A 31 -19.99 10.39 3.10
CA LEU A 31 -19.00 11.46 3.19
C LEU A 31 -18.36 11.78 1.83
N ALA A 32 -18.03 10.76 1.03
CA ALA A 32 -17.52 10.95 -0.31
C ALA A 32 -18.53 11.67 -1.22
N MET A 33 -19.81 11.32 -1.15
CA MET A 33 -20.88 12.03 -1.87
C MET A 33 -20.99 13.49 -1.43
N LEU A 34 -21.00 13.75 -0.11
CA LEU A 34 -21.03 15.11 0.43
C LEU A 34 -19.83 15.94 -0.03
N LEU A 35 -18.65 15.33 -0.08
CA LEU A 35 -17.44 15.96 -0.61
C LEU A 35 -17.61 16.34 -2.08
N PHE A 36 -18.11 15.44 -2.94
CA PHE A 36 -18.34 15.76 -4.35
C PHE A 36 -19.34 16.91 -4.54
N VAL A 37 -20.42 16.92 -3.75
CA VAL A 37 -21.39 18.03 -3.74
C VAL A 37 -20.71 19.34 -3.33
N ALA A 38 -19.86 19.32 -2.29
CA ALA A 38 -19.11 20.50 -1.84
C ALA A 38 -18.11 21.02 -2.90
N LEU A 39 -17.55 20.14 -3.73
CA LEU A 39 -16.71 20.50 -4.86
C LEU A 39 -17.50 20.90 -6.13
N GLY A 40 -18.83 20.89 -6.08
CA GLY A 40 -19.69 21.18 -7.25
C GLY A 40 -19.63 20.10 -8.34
N LYS A 41 -19.23 18.88 -7.99
CA LYS A 41 -19.16 17.72 -8.90
C LYS A 41 -20.38 16.82 -8.69
N ASP A 42 -20.81 16.12 -9.74
CA ASP A 42 -21.89 15.15 -9.63
C ASP A 42 -21.45 13.95 -8.75
N PRO A 43 -22.06 13.74 -7.57
CA PRO A 43 -21.71 12.64 -6.69
C PRO A 43 -22.04 11.27 -7.29
N TRP A 44 -23.07 11.18 -8.14
CA TRP A 44 -23.47 9.92 -8.76
C TRP A 44 -22.41 9.46 -9.75
N GLN A 45 -21.91 10.38 -10.58
CA GLN A 45 -20.80 10.08 -11.49
C GLN A 45 -19.54 9.64 -10.73
N GLY A 46 -19.20 10.31 -9.61
CA GLY A 46 -18.07 9.92 -8.76
C GLY A 46 -18.20 8.49 -8.21
N LEU A 47 -19.40 8.09 -7.79
CA LEU A 47 -19.67 6.71 -7.36
C LEU A 47 -19.59 5.70 -8.50
N GLN A 48 -20.06 6.05 -9.70
CA GLN A 48 -19.92 5.19 -10.87
C GLN A 48 -18.45 4.97 -11.25
N VAL A 49 -17.62 6.02 -11.19
CA VAL A 49 -16.18 5.90 -11.42
C VAL A 49 -15.52 4.97 -10.41
N PHE A 50 -15.90 5.06 -9.14
CA PHE A 50 -15.28 4.24 -8.09
C PHE A 50 -15.75 2.77 -8.12
N PHE A 51 -17.06 2.53 -8.27
CA PHE A 51 -17.64 1.19 -8.12
C PHE A 51 -17.89 0.46 -9.44
N TRP A 52 -18.17 1.18 -10.53
CA TRP A 52 -18.62 0.57 -11.79
C TRP A 52 -17.52 0.52 -12.84
N GLU A 53 -16.76 1.59 -13.03
CA GLU A 53 -15.70 1.62 -14.05
C GLU A 53 -14.64 0.52 -13.89
N PRO A 54 -14.16 0.17 -12.68
CA PRO A 54 -13.10 -0.83 -12.51
C PRO A 54 -13.52 -2.26 -12.89
N ILE A 55 -14.83 -2.56 -12.87
CA ILE A 55 -15.37 -3.90 -13.13
C ILE A 55 -16.02 -4.05 -14.51
N LYS A 56 -16.19 -2.94 -15.24
CA LYS A 56 -16.98 -2.86 -16.48
C LYS A 56 -16.34 -3.56 -17.68
N SER A 57 -15.01 -3.68 -17.73
CA SER A 57 -14.29 -4.19 -18.91
C SER A 57 -13.10 -5.07 -18.54
N GLY A 58 -12.72 -5.99 -19.44
CA GLY A 58 -11.52 -6.82 -19.26
C GLY A 58 -10.23 -6.00 -19.09
N TYR A 59 -10.16 -4.82 -19.71
CA TYR A 59 -9.06 -3.88 -19.51
C TYR A 59 -9.04 -3.31 -18.09
N ALA A 60 -10.20 -2.92 -17.55
CA ALA A 60 -10.32 -2.41 -16.19
C ALA A 60 -9.97 -3.48 -15.14
N TRP A 61 -10.34 -4.74 -15.39
CA TRP A 61 -9.86 -5.88 -14.60
C TRP A 61 -8.34 -6.03 -14.68
N GLY A 62 -7.73 -5.82 -15.86
CA GLY A 62 -6.28 -5.77 -16.02
C GLY A 62 -5.63 -4.70 -15.15
N GLU A 63 -6.14 -3.46 -15.18
CA GLU A 63 -5.67 -2.35 -14.34
C GLU A 63 -5.80 -2.64 -12.84
N LEU A 64 -6.91 -3.26 -12.42
CA LEU A 64 -7.10 -3.69 -11.04
C LEU A 64 -6.05 -4.73 -10.63
N LEU A 65 -5.82 -5.74 -11.46
CA LEU A 65 -4.84 -6.78 -11.19
C LEU A 65 -3.40 -6.25 -11.21
N LEU A 66 -3.08 -5.30 -12.09
CA LEU A 66 -1.78 -4.64 -12.15
C LEU A 66 -1.44 -3.94 -10.82
N LYS A 67 -2.43 -3.32 -10.17
CA LYS A 67 -2.26 -2.68 -8.86
C LYS A 67 -2.35 -3.66 -7.69
N ALA A 68 -3.22 -4.67 -7.77
CA ALA A 68 -3.40 -5.65 -6.70
C ALA A 68 -2.21 -6.61 -6.57
N THR A 69 -1.58 -7.00 -7.69
CA THR A 69 -0.46 -7.95 -7.72
C THR A 69 0.69 -7.53 -6.79
N PRO A 70 1.26 -6.30 -6.88
CA PRO A 70 2.34 -5.91 -5.98
C PRO A 70 1.89 -5.88 -4.51
N LEU A 71 0.68 -5.43 -4.21
CA LEU A 71 0.15 -5.41 -2.83
C LEU A 71 0.03 -6.83 -2.25
N LEU A 72 -0.42 -7.80 -3.05
CA LEU A 72 -0.49 -9.20 -2.65
C LEU A 72 0.90 -9.81 -2.40
N LEU A 73 1.86 -9.52 -3.28
CA LEU A 73 3.24 -9.98 -3.11
C LEU A 73 3.90 -9.38 -1.86
N ILE A 74 3.67 -8.10 -1.59
CA ILE A 74 4.11 -7.43 -0.35
C ILE A 74 3.49 -8.11 0.87
N GLY A 75 2.18 -8.36 0.85
CA GLY A 75 1.47 -9.03 1.95
C GLY A 75 2.03 -10.44 2.21
N LEU A 76 2.31 -11.21 1.15
CA LEU A 76 2.91 -12.54 1.25
C LEU A 76 4.33 -12.48 1.82
N GLY A 77 5.16 -11.53 1.37
CA GLY A 77 6.51 -11.31 1.88
C GLY A 77 6.51 -10.93 3.37
N LEU A 78 5.64 -9.99 3.75
CA LEU A 78 5.49 -9.57 5.15
C LEU A 78 5.01 -10.70 6.05
N ALA A 79 4.10 -11.56 5.57
CA ALA A 79 3.67 -12.74 6.33
C ALA A 79 4.85 -13.67 6.68
N LEU A 80 5.83 -13.80 5.78
CA LEU A 80 7.08 -14.54 6.04
C LEU A 80 7.99 -13.82 7.04
N CYS A 81 8.12 -12.49 6.95
CA CYS A 81 8.89 -11.68 7.90
C CYS A 81 8.31 -11.75 9.33
N PHE A 82 7.00 -11.63 9.48
CA PHE A 82 6.36 -11.72 10.78
C PHE A 82 6.52 -13.11 11.41
N ARG A 83 6.61 -14.17 10.59
CA ARG A 83 6.93 -15.52 11.06
C ARG A 83 8.34 -15.64 11.64
N SER A 84 9.30 -14.80 11.23
CA SER A 84 10.66 -14.76 11.79
C SER A 84 10.83 -13.71 12.90
N ASN A 85 9.74 -13.18 13.47
CA ASN A 85 9.73 -12.08 14.45
C ASN A 85 10.34 -10.76 13.94
N VAL A 86 10.38 -10.57 12.63
CA VAL A 86 10.84 -9.34 11.98
C VAL A 86 9.62 -8.45 11.73
N TRP A 87 9.42 -7.46 12.61
CA TRP A 87 8.26 -6.57 12.59
C TRP A 87 8.52 -5.32 11.73
N ASN A 88 8.65 -5.54 10.42
CA ASN A 88 8.89 -4.49 9.44
C ASN A 88 7.55 -3.92 8.92
N ILE A 89 7.36 -2.61 9.04
CA ILE A 89 6.19 -1.89 8.47
C ILE A 89 6.57 -0.94 7.33
N GLY A 90 7.84 -0.91 6.94
CA GLY A 90 8.39 -0.06 5.87
C GLY A 90 8.34 -0.68 4.48
N ALA A 91 7.40 -1.60 4.22
CA ALA A 91 7.27 -2.26 2.92
C ALA A 91 6.91 -1.27 1.79
N GLU A 92 6.19 -0.19 2.12
CA GLU A 92 5.90 0.89 1.19
C GLU A 92 7.18 1.58 0.69
N GLY A 93 8.11 1.90 1.59
CA GLY A 93 9.41 2.45 1.21
C GLY A 93 10.26 1.49 0.38
N GLN A 94 10.20 0.18 0.68
CA GLN A 94 10.87 -0.84 -0.15
C GLN A 94 10.25 -0.95 -1.54
N PHE A 95 8.92 -0.85 -1.63
CA PHE A 95 8.21 -0.82 -2.90
C PHE A 95 8.58 0.41 -3.72
N ILE A 96 8.63 1.60 -3.11
CA ILE A 96 9.06 2.84 -3.76
C ILE A 96 10.50 2.74 -4.27
N ALA A 97 11.44 2.31 -3.43
CA ALA A 97 12.84 2.17 -3.81
C ALA A 97 13.02 1.13 -4.94
N GLY A 98 12.29 0.01 -4.88
CA GLY A 98 12.24 -0.97 -5.95
C GLY A 98 11.64 -0.40 -7.23
N ALA A 99 10.56 0.38 -7.16
CA ALA A 99 9.95 1.03 -8.31
C ALA A 99 10.89 2.06 -8.96
N ILE A 100 11.64 2.82 -8.19
CA ILE A 100 12.67 3.74 -8.69
C ILE A 100 13.76 2.97 -9.43
N ALA A 101 14.28 1.90 -8.84
CA ALA A 101 15.34 1.08 -9.45
C ALA A 101 14.86 0.33 -10.72
N ALA A 102 13.64 -0.20 -10.69
CA ALA A 102 13.03 -0.82 -11.87
C ALA A 102 12.77 0.23 -12.97
N GLY A 103 12.25 1.40 -12.58
CA GLY A 103 11.95 2.51 -13.46
C GLY A 103 13.20 3.07 -14.14
N SER A 104 14.32 3.20 -13.42
CA SER A 104 15.56 3.70 -14.00
C SER A 104 16.10 2.77 -15.10
N VAL A 105 15.98 1.45 -14.94
CA VAL A 105 16.30 0.48 -16.00
C VAL A 105 15.27 0.51 -17.12
N ALA A 106 13.99 0.66 -16.80
CA ALA A 106 12.94 0.77 -17.82
C ALA A 106 13.12 2.00 -18.72
N LEU A 107 13.66 3.10 -18.17
CA LEU A 107 13.94 4.33 -18.91
C LEU A 107 15.13 4.22 -19.87
N THR A 108 15.97 3.19 -19.76
CA THR A 108 17.03 2.94 -20.76
C THR A 108 16.52 2.17 -21.98
N ALA A 109 15.22 1.88 -22.06
CA ALA A 109 14.62 1.17 -23.18
C ALA A 109 14.41 2.10 -24.39
N ASP A 110 15.04 1.78 -25.50
CA ASP A 110 14.81 2.39 -26.82
C ASP A 110 13.88 1.56 -27.72
N ALA A 111 13.52 2.09 -28.89
CA ALA A 111 12.61 1.45 -29.85
C ALA A 111 13.07 0.05 -30.30
N ASP A 112 14.37 -0.21 -30.33
CA ASP A 112 14.96 -1.51 -30.71
C ASP A 112 15.06 -2.49 -29.53
N THR A 113 14.65 -2.08 -28.34
CA THR A 113 14.79 -2.88 -27.13
C THR A 113 13.79 -4.02 -27.12
N GLY A 114 14.31 -5.24 -27.23
CA GLY A 114 13.49 -6.45 -27.17
C GLY A 114 12.85 -6.70 -25.80
N ARG A 115 11.87 -7.62 -25.78
CA ARG A 115 11.13 -8.04 -24.57
C ARG A 115 12.00 -8.61 -23.45
N TRP A 116 13.28 -8.88 -23.71
CA TRP A 116 14.24 -9.36 -22.72
C TRP A 116 14.49 -8.36 -21.58
N ILE A 117 14.27 -7.06 -21.80
CA ILE A 117 14.47 -6.00 -20.79
C ILE A 117 13.56 -6.14 -19.57
N VAL A 118 12.46 -6.89 -19.68
CA VAL A 118 11.58 -7.17 -18.52
C VAL A 118 12.35 -7.87 -17.40
N LEU A 119 13.28 -8.77 -17.73
CA LEU A 119 14.06 -9.48 -16.71
C LEU A 119 14.98 -8.53 -15.91
N PRO A 120 15.85 -7.70 -16.52
CA PRO A 120 16.67 -6.75 -15.77
C PRO A 120 15.82 -5.70 -15.03
N ILE A 121 14.65 -5.29 -15.52
CA ILE A 121 13.73 -4.41 -14.79
C ILE A 121 13.28 -5.09 -13.48
N LEU A 122 12.85 -6.35 -13.55
CA LEU A 122 12.43 -7.10 -12.36
C LEU A 122 13.59 -7.31 -11.38
N LEU A 123 14.78 -7.65 -11.88
CA LEU A 123 15.97 -7.82 -11.06
C LEU A 123 16.39 -6.51 -10.37
N ALA A 124 16.35 -5.39 -11.09
CA ALA A 124 16.66 -4.08 -10.54
C ALA A 124 15.63 -3.66 -9.48
N GLY A 125 14.34 -3.91 -9.71
CA GLY A 125 13.30 -3.66 -8.72
C GLY A 125 13.47 -4.49 -7.44
N MET A 126 13.76 -5.78 -7.58
CA MET A 126 14.06 -6.65 -6.43
C MET A 126 15.31 -6.17 -5.69
N ALA A 127 16.38 -5.85 -6.40
CA ALA A 127 17.62 -5.36 -5.81
C ALA A 127 17.42 -4.02 -5.09
N GLY A 128 16.65 -3.08 -5.66
CA GLY A 128 16.31 -1.80 -5.04
C GLY A 128 15.54 -1.98 -3.74
N GLY A 129 14.51 -2.82 -3.73
CA GLY A 129 13.75 -3.14 -2.52
C GLY A 129 14.60 -3.84 -1.46
N MET A 130 15.44 -4.80 -1.85
CA MET A 130 16.38 -5.50 -0.95
C MET A 130 17.41 -4.54 -0.35
N ALA A 131 17.98 -3.65 -1.15
CA ALA A 131 18.92 -2.64 -0.67
C ALA A 131 18.26 -1.73 0.37
N TRP A 132 17.02 -1.28 0.11
CA TRP A 132 16.28 -0.44 1.03
C TRP A 132 15.96 -1.15 2.36
N ALA A 133 15.50 -2.40 2.28
CA ALA A 133 15.30 -3.24 3.47
C ALA A 133 16.62 -3.46 4.24
N GLY A 134 17.73 -3.59 3.52
CA GLY A 134 19.08 -3.71 4.09
C GLY A 134 19.48 -2.51 4.93
N ILE A 135 19.12 -1.28 4.53
CA ILE A 135 19.37 -0.07 5.33
C ILE A 135 18.65 -0.16 6.67
N ALA A 136 17.36 -0.51 6.67
CA ALA A 136 16.59 -0.68 7.90
C ALA A 136 17.19 -1.76 8.81
N ALA A 137 17.59 -2.90 8.23
CA ALA A 137 18.20 -3.99 8.95
C ALA A 137 19.58 -3.61 9.55
N TRP A 138 20.41 -2.89 8.80
CA TRP A 138 21.72 -2.42 9.24
C TRP A 138 21.60 -1.40 10.37
N LEU A 139 20.70 -0.43 10.25
CA LEU A 139 20.46 0.58 11.29
C LEU A 139 19.97 -0.07 12.59
N ARG A 140 19.07 -1.05 12.48
CA ARG A 140 18.60 -1.85 13.62
C ARG A 140 19.76 -2.60 14.29
N ASP A 141 20.58 -3.31 13.51
CA ASP A 141 21.66 -4.15 14.03
C ASP A 141 22.77 -3.32 14.68
N ARG A 142 23.15 -2.21 14.04
CA ARG A 142 24.27 -1.36 14.49
C ARG A 142 23.91 -0.48 15.68
N PHE A 143 22.70 0.07 15.71
CA PHE A 143 22.28 1.09 16.68
C PHE A 143 21.24 0.58 17.68
N HIS A 144 20.86 -0.70 17.61
CA HIS A 144 19.80 -1.30 18.45
C HIS A 144 18.48 -0.52 18.41
N ALA A 145 18.21 0.15 17.28
CA ALA A 145 17.02 0.94 17.09
C ALA A 145 15.79 0.04 16.90
N SER A 146 14.61 0.55 17.27
CA SER A 146 13.35 -0.16 17.04
C SER A 146 13.09 -0.31 15.54
N GLU A 147 12.96 -1.56 15.08
CA GLU A 147 12.73 -1.90 13.68
C GLU A 147 11.47 -1.27 13.10
N ILE A 148 10.41 -1.17 13.92
CA ILE A 148 9.14 -0.56 13.55
C ILE A 148 9.36 0.93 13.24
N LEU A 149 10.06 1.65 14.12
CA LEU A 149 10.31 3.08 13.96
C LEU A 149 11.23 3.36 12.78
N VAL A 150 12.34 2.63 12.65
CA VAL A 150 13.29 2.82 11.55
C VAL A 150 12.63 2.54 10.21
N SER A 151 11.89 1.43 10.10
CA SER A 151 11.23 1.06 8.85
C SER A 151 10.16 2.07 8.45
N LEU A 152 9.36 2.58 9.40
CA LEU A 152 8.39 3.65 9.15
C LEU A 152 9.06 4.96 8.73
N MET A 153 10.12 5.38 9.43
CA MET A 153 10.84 6.61 9.11
C MET A 153 11.45 6.56 7.70
N LEU A 154 11.96 5.39 7.30
CA LEU A 154 12.49 5.18 5.95
C LEU A 154 11.41 5.18 4.85
N VAL A 155 10.13 4.98 5.17
CA VAL A 155 9.05 5.19 4.18
C VAL A 155 9.00 6.66 3.78
N TYR A 156 8.94 7.56 4.76
CA TYR A 156 8.91 9.00 4.48
C TYR A 156 10.14 9.46 3.69
N VAL A 157 11.32 8.92 4.00
CA VAL A 157 12.53 9.21 3.21
C VAL A 157 12.37 8.73 1.76
N ALA A 158 11.83 7.53 1.54
CA ALA A 158 11.59 7.01 0.19
C ALA A 158 10.59 7.86 -0.60
N GLU A 159 9.50 8.29 0.03
CA GLU A 159 8.51 9.20 -0.56
C GLU A 159 9.14 10.54 -0.96
N GLN A 160 9.96 11.13 -0.09
CA GLN A 160 10.66 12.38 -0.38
C GLN A 160 11.68 12.23 -1.53
N VAL A 161 12.39 11.10 -1.59
CA VAL A 161 13.31 10.80 -2.70
C VAL A 161 12.53 10.66 -4.01
N LEU A 162 11.41 9.93 -4.01
CA LEU A 162 10.56 9.81 -5.20
C LEU A 162 10.02 11.18 -5.63
N GLY A 163 9.53 11.98 -4.67
CA GLY A 163 9.03 13.33 -4.92
C GLY A 163 10.09 14.23 -5.54
N TRP A 164 11.34 14.15 -5.06
CA TRP A 164 12.46 14.89 -5.64
C TRP A 164 12.85 14.44 -7.06
N LEU A 165 12.68 13.15 -7.39
CA LEU A 165 13.00 12.63 -8.73
C LEU A 165 11.95 12.98 -9.78
N VAL A 166 10.69 13.19 -9.36
CA VAL A 166 9.55 13.41 -10.28
C VAL A 166 9.11 14.88 -10.34
N GLY A 167 9.36 15.66 -9.28
CA GLY A 167 9.04 17.08 -9.19
C GLY A 167 10.04 17.98 -9.90
#